data_AF-A0A8T7BPC9-F1
#
_entry.id   AF-A0A8T7BPC9-F1
#
_cell.length_a   1.000
_cell.length_b   1.000
_cell.length_c   1.000
_cell.angle_alpha   90.00
_cell.angle_beta   90.00
_cell.angle_gamma   90.00
#
_symmetry.space_group_name_H-M   'P 1'
#
loop_
_entity.id
_entity.type
_entity.pdbx_description
1 polymer ?
#
loop_
_entity_poly.entity_id
_entity_poly.type
_entity_poly.pdbx_seq_one_letter_code
_entity_poly.pdbx_strand_id
1 'polypeptide(L)'
;FGFKLVNLILHIVNGVLIFILCIQLYLQFNAEKAKAYVFALLAAGLWLLHPIQVNTVMYTVQRMTELSAFFCLLGFITYLHGRSLMAKGRLSAGLVWVFISVYGCTSLAVLGKENGILLPLFLMILELTLISGKQGYYIAIRTVWIMLLLPIMLSLLYLGLTANSLAANFIIRDFTPGERVLTEFTVLINYLKVILFPHPGAFSLYHDGYQISRSLFTPPFTLISILITGGLLSVSILWRKKYPLAAAGILIFFAGHLLEAGPFSLDLYYEHRNYLPSLGVMIVISWAGTSLLTSKNLKIPVVIFLGIYSLSLMAITRDQAWLWSEPELQLNQWVKH
;
A
#
# COMPACT_ATOMS: atom_id res chain seq x y z
N PHE A 1 23.69 -12.88 -6.80
CA PHE A 1 24.08 -11.76 -5.92
C PHE A 1 23.72 -10.39 -6.52
N GLY A 2 24.27 -9.99 -7.69
CA GLY A 2 24.07 -8.64 -8.25
C GLY A 2 22.60 -8.19 -8.43
N PHE A 3 21.71 -9.06 -8.92
CA PHE A 3 20.29 -8.70 -9.07
C PHE A 3 19.58 -8.40 -7.75
N LYS A 4 19.89 -9.16 -6.68
CA LYS A 4 19.31 -8.96 -5.34
C LYS A 4 19.86 -7.69 -4.66
N LEU A 5 21.12 -7.34 -4.92
CA LEU A 5 21.72 -6.09 -4.41
C LEU A 5 21.02 -4.85 -4.96
N VAL A 6 20.72 -4.83 -6.27
CA VAL A 6 20.00 -3.72 -6.89
C VAL A 6 18.61 -3.56 -6.26
N ASN A 7 17.89 -4.67 -6.04
CA ASN A 7 16.58 -4.62 -5.40
C ASN A 7 16.69 -4.11 -3.96
N LEU A 8 17.68 -4.58 -3.19
CA LEU A 8 17.92 -4.08 -1.83
C LEU A 8 18.21 -2.57 -1.81
N ILE A 9 19.03 -2.06 -2.74
CA ILE A 9 19.30 -0.62 -2.86
C ILE A 9 18.00 0.13 -3.17
N LEU A 10 17.19 -0.33 -4.12
CA LEU A 10 15.91 0.27 -4.44
C LEU A 10 14.94 0.24 -3.25
N HIS A 11 14.94 -0.84 -2.47
CA HIS A 11 14.15 -0.96 -1.26
C HIS A 11 14.55 0.07 -0.19
N ILE A 12 15.85 0.23 0.05
CA ILE A 12 16.38 1.25 0.98
C ILE A 12 16.03 2.66 0.51
N VAL A 13 16.20 2.95 -0.79
CA VAL A 13 15.84 4.25 -1.37
C VAL A 13 14.34 4.53 -1.20
N ASN A 14 13.48 3.53 -1.43
CA ASN A 14 12.05 3.64 -1.17
C ASN A 14 11.75 3.93 0.31
N GLY A 15 12.46 3.29 1.24
CA GLY A 15 12.36 3.60 2.67
C GLY A 15 12.72 5.06 3.00
N VAL A 16 13.76 5.61 2.37
CA VAL A 16 14.12 7.03 2.51
C VAL A 16 13.02 7.94 1.95
N LEU A 17 12.44 7.61 0.80
CA LEU A 17 11.32 8.37 0.24
C LEU A 17 10.09 8.31 1.15
N ILE A 18 9.78 7.15 1.75
CA ILE A 18 8.70 7.02 2.74
C ILE A 18 8.96 7.92 3.95
N PHE A 19 10.19 7.97 4.46
CA PHE A 19 10.55 8.87 5.55
C PHE A 19 10.29 10.33 5.19
N ILE A 20 10.74 10.78 4.01
CA ILE A 20 10.50 12.14 3.52
C ILE A 20 8.99 12.42 3.37
N LEU A 21 8.25 11.49 2.76
CA LEU A 21 6.81 11.57 2.58
C LEU A 21 6.08 11.71 3.92
N CYS A 22 6.39 10.86 4.90
CA CYS A 22 5.73 10.87 6.19
C CYS A 22 5.98 12.17 6.98
N ILE A 23 7.17 12.78 6.85
CA ILE A 23 7.40 14.15 7.38
C ILE A 23 6.43 15.14 6.74
N GLN A 24 6.33 15.13 5.40
CA GLN A 24 5.45 16.06 4.68
C GLN A 24 3.98 15.86 5.03
N LEU A 25 3.54 14.60 5.18
CA LEU A 25 2.17 14.25 5.57
C LEU A 25 1.86 14.76 6.99
N TYR A 26 2.74 14.50 7.96
CA TYR A 26 2.53 14.94 9.35
C TYR A 26 2.44 16.47 9.45
N LEU A 27 3.34 17.17 8.75
CA LEU A 27 3.39 18.64 8.73
C LEU A 27 2.18 19.30 8.06
N GLN A 28 1.32 18.55 7.36
CA GLN A 28 0.04 19.10 6.86
C GLN A 28 -0.96 19.41 7.99
N PHE A 29 -0.84 18.71 9.12
CA PHE A 29 -1.76 18.80 10.26
C PHE A 29 -1.10 19.44 11.49
N ASN A 30 0.18 19.15 11.75
CA ASN A 30 0.88 19.64 12.93
C ASN A 30 2.29 20.11 12.57
N ALA A 31 2.61 21.37 12.88
CA ALA A 31 3.90 22.00 12.56
C ALA A 31 5.09 21.53 13.42
N GLU A 32 4.85 20.69 14.43
CA GLU A 32 5.90 20.21 15.34
C GLU A 32 6.84 19.20 14.66
N LYS A 33 7.99 19.71 14.20
CA LYS A 33 9.00 18.92 13.47
C LYS A 33 9.49 17.68 14.23
N ALA A 34 9.68 17.79 15.55
CA ALA A 34 10.15 16.66 16.36
C ALA A 34 9.18 15.46 16.26
N LYS A 35 7.87 15.71 16.39
CA LYS A 35 6.86 14.66 16.22
C LYS A 35 6.76 14.16 14.79
N ALA A 36 6.96 15.03 13.80
CA ALA A 36 7.02 14.64 12.40
C ALA A 36 8.17 13.63 12.14
N TYR A 37 9.35 13.85 12.72
CA TYR A 37 10.47 12.92 12.61
C TYR A 37 10.20 11.59 13.31
N VAL A 38 9.59 11.60 14.51
CA VAL A 38 9.21 10.35 15.21
C VAL A 38 8.17 9.57 14.38
N PHE A 39 7.13 10.25 13.88
CA PHE A 39 6.12 9.65 13.02
C PHE A 39 6.73 9.02 11.76
N ALA A 40 7.61 9.76 11.08
CA ALA A 40 8.26 9.28 9.87
C ALA A 40 9.23 8.14 10.12
N LEU A 41 10.00 8.18 11.22
CA LEU A 41 10.91 7.12 11.61
C LEU A 41 10.14 5.82 11.92
N LEU A 42 9.02 5.92 12.64
CA LEU A 42 8.15 4.77 12.89
C LEU A 42 7.58 4.22 11.59
N ALA A 43 6.99 5.06 10.72
CA ALA A 43 6.35 4.58 9.51
C ALA A 43 7.35 3.97 8.52
N ALA A 44 8.46 4.65 8.25
CA ALA A 44 9.50 4.16 7.35
C ALA A 44 10.25 2.97 7.93
N GLY A 45 10.59 3.00 9.22
CA GLY A 45 11.31 1.92 9.89
C GLY A 45 10.48 0.64 9.98
N LEU A 46 9.22 0.74 10.39
CA LEU A 46 8.32 -0.42 10.41
C LEU A 46 8.11 -1.00 9.01
N TRP A 47 7.97 -0.14 7.97
CA TRP A 47 7.82 -0.60 6.60
C TRP A 47 9.07 -1.28 6.05
N LEU A 48 10.25 -0.67 6.26
CA LEU A 48 11.55 -1.15 5.74
C LEU A 48 11.96 -2.49 6.38
N LEU A 49 11.59 -2.69 7.64
CA LEU A 49 11.94 -3.89 8.40
C LEU A 49 10.88 -4.98 8.30
N HIS A 50 9.76 -4.74 7.61
CA HIS A 50 8.62 -5.65 7.61
C HIS A 50 8.89 -6.91 6.78
N PRO A 51 8.65 -8.12 7.31
CA PRO A 51 8.95 -9.38 6.60
C PRO A 51 8.14 -9.56 5.31
N ILE A 52 6.97 -8.92 5.20
CA ILE A 52 6.16 -8.93 3.96
C ILE A 52 6.92 -8.40 2.73
N GLN A 53 7.97 -7.58 2.94
CA GLN A 53 8.76 -7.02 1.85
C GLN A 53 9.84 -7.97 1.32
N VAL A 54 10.17 -9.03 2.05
CA VAL A 54 11.26 -9.95 1.69
C VAL A 54 11.02 -10.57 0.32
N ASN A 55 9.79 -10.98 0.01
CA ASN A 55 9.45 -11.56 -1.29
C ASN A 55 9.70 -10.56 -2.44
N THR A 56 9.37 -9.28 -2.27
CA THR A 56 9.63 -8.25 -3.28
C THR A 56 11.12 -8.04 -3.52
N VAL A 57 11.92 -8.02 -2.46
CA VAL A 57 13.37 -7.80 -2.55
C VAL A 57 14.08 -9.03 -3.13
N MET A 58 13.67 -10.23 -2.72
CA MET A 58 14.32 -11.48 -3.10
C MET A 58 13.92 -12.00 -4.48
N TYR A 59 12.68 -11.78 -4.93
CA TYR A 59 12.27 -12.06 -6.31
C TYR A 59 12.87 -11.05 -7.27
N THR A 60 13.77 -11.50 -8.15
CA THR A 60 14.43 -10.64 -9.14
C THR A 60 13.42 -9.95 -10.07
N VAL A 61 12.35 -10.65 -10.46
CA VAL A 61 11.28 -10.12 -11.31
C VAL A 61 10.53 -8.98 -10.61
N GLN A 62 10.41 -9.01 -9.29
CA GLN A 62 9.66 -8.00 -8.53
C GLN A 62 10.37 -6.64 -8.41
N ARG A 63 11.54 -6.47 -9.03
CA ARG A 63 12.14 -5.14 -9.26
C ARG A 63 11.16 -4.16 -9.93
N MET A 64 10.30 -4.68 -10.81
CA MET A 64 9.22 -3.91 -11.44
C MET A 64 8.31 -3.23 -10.39
N THR A 65 8.00 -3.95 -9.30
CA THR A 65 7.19 -3.48 -8.17
C THR A 65 7.92 -2.39 -7.38
N GLU A 66 9.21 -2.57 -7.09
CA GLU A 66 10.01 -1.58 -6.35
C GLU A 66 10.22 -0.29 -7.13
N LEU A 67 10.44 -0.38 -8.44
CA LEU A 67 10.61 0.77 -9.32
C LEU A 67 9.30 1.52 -9.53
N SER A 68 8.19 0.81 -9.68
CA SER A 68 6.85 1.43 -9.74
C SER A 68 6.56 2.19 -8.44
N ALA A 69 6.82 1.56 -7.28
CA ALA A 69 6.67 2.20 -5.97
C ALA A 69 7.58 3.43 -5.80
N PHE A 70 8.81 3.40 -6.31
CA PHE A 70 9.72 4.56 -6.30
C PHE A 70 9.09 5.77 -7.01
N PHE A 71 8.55 5.58 -8.21
CA PHE A 71 7.88 6.65 -8.93
C PHE A 71 6.56 7.06 -8.27
N CYS A 72 5.80 6.14 -7.68
CA CYS A 72 4.63 6.50 -6.87
C CYS A 72 5.00 7.39 -5.66
N LEU A 73 6.05 7.03 -4.93
CA LEU A 73 6.55 7.79 -3.77
C LEU A 73 7.07 9.17 -4.18
N LEU A 74 7.82 9.26 -5.28
CA LEU A 74 8.18 10.56 -5.86
C LEU A 74 6.95 11.38 -6.27
N GLY A 75 5.93 10.72 -6.84
CA GLY A 75 4.64 11.32 -7.16
C GLY A 75 3.99 11.95 -5.94
N PHE A 76 3.89 11.22 -4.83
CA PHE A 76 3.37 11.76 -3.57
C PHE A 76 4.16 12.98 -3.07
N ILE A 77 5.49 12.87 -3.02
CA ILE A 77 6.38 13.93 -2.49
C ILE A 77 6.29 15.20 -3.34
N THR A 78 6.36 15.06 -4.66
CA THR A 78 6.28 16.18 -5.60
C THR A 78 4.89 16.81 -5.61
N TYR A 79 3.82 16.01 -5.43
CA TYR A 79 2.47 16.52 -5.28
C TYR A 79 2.34 17.43 -4.05
N LEU A 80 2.75 16.92 -2.88
CA LEU A 80 2.70 17.67 -1.63
C LEU A 80 3.56 18.94 -1.69
N HIS A 81 4.72 18.87 -2.36
CA HIS A 81 5.55 20.04 -2.62
C HIS A 81 4.81 21.08 -3.49
N GLY A 82 4.20 20.64 -4.59
CA GLY A 82 3.38 21.50 -5.45
C GLY A 82 2.23 22.17 -4.69
N ARG A 83 1.49 21.39 -3.90
CA ARG A 83 0.40 21.91 -3.06
C ARG A 83 0.89 22.90 -2.00
N SER A 84 2.07 22.69 -1.42
CA SER A 84 2.69 23.65 -0.49
C SER A 84 3.04 24.97 -1.17
N LEU A 85 3.55 24.95 -2.40
CA LEU A 85 3.84 26.16 -3.18
C LEU A 85 2.56 26.94 -3.51
N MET A 86 1.49 26.24 -3.92
CA MET A 86 0.19 26.85 -4.18
C MET A 86 -0.39 27.52 -2.94
N ALA A 87 -0.26 26.88 -1.78
CA ALA A 87 -0.68 27.45 -0.49
C ALA A 87 0.14 28.69 -0.07
N LYS A 88 1.35 28.85 -0.61
CA LYS A 88 2.21 30.04 -0.43
C LYS A 88 1.98 31.11 -1.52
N GLY A 89 0.90 31.02 -2.30
CA GLY A 89 0.58 31.94 -3.39
C GLY A 89 1.37 31.72 -4.69
N ARG A 90 2.27 30.74 -4.76
CA ARG A 90 3.07 30.43 -5.97
C ARG A 90 2.34 29.44 -6.87
N LEU A 91 1.20 29.86 -7.42
CA LEU A 91 0.27 28.99 -8.13
C LEU A 91 0.91 28.28 -9.35
N SER A 92 1.58 29.03 -10.23
CA SER A 92 2.18 28.49 -11.46
C SER A 92 3.24 27.42 -11.17
N ALA A 93 4.19 27.73 -10.30
CA ALA A 93 5.22 26.77 -9.87
C ALA A 93 4.60 25.53 -9.22
N GLY A 94 3.59 25.73 -8.38
CA GLY A 94 2.88 24.61 -7.74
C GLY A 94 2.14 23.71 -8.74
N LEU A 95 1.53 24.30 -9.78
CA LEU A 95 0.86 23.54 -10.85
C LEU A 95 1.85 22.71 -11.68
N VAL A 96 3.06 23.23 -11.94
CA VAL A 96 4.10 22.45 -12.63
C VAL A 96 4.44 21.19 -11.84
N TRP A 97 4.60 21.29 -10.52
CA TRP A 97 4.87 20.13 -9.67
C TRP A 97 3.68 19.16 -9.58
N VAL A 98 2.45 19.68 -9.52
CA VAL A 98 1.24 18.83 -9.59
C VAL A 98 1.17 18.09 -10.93
N PHE A 99 1.51 18.74 -12.04
CA PHE A 99 1.54 18.11 -13.36
C PHE A 99 2.63 17.04 -13.46
N ILE A 100 3.85 17.34 -13.01
CA ILE A 100 4.97 16.37 -12.95
C ILE A 100 4.57 15.16 -12.11
N SER A 101 3.93 15.37 -10.97
CA SER A 101 3.44 14.30 -10.12
C SER A 101 2.35 13.45 -10.81
N VAL A 102 1.27 14.08 -11.26
CA VAL A 102 0.09 13.37 -11.77
C VAL A 102 0.38 12.66 -13.08
N TYR A 103 1.11 13.28 -14.02
CA TYR A 103 1.35 12.71 -15.34
C TYR A 103 2.74 12.09 -15.45
N GLY A 104 3.79 12.80 -15.04
CA GLY A 104 5.16 12.33 -15.14
C GLY A 104 5.42 11.09 -14.28
N CYS A 105 5.17 11.20 -12.97
CA CYS A 105 5.41 10.09 -12.05
C CYS A 105 4.45 8.91 -12.29
N THR A 106 3.18 9.15 -12.60
CA THR A 106 2.25 8.05 -12.94
C THR A 106 2.70 7.30 -14.18
N SER A 107 3.11 8.00 -15.25
CA SER A 107 3.57 7.34 -16.48
C SER A 107 4.80 6.48 -16.22
N LEU A 108 5.79 7.02 -15.49
CA LEU A 108 6.99 6.26 -15.12
C LEU A 108 6.68 5.08 -14.19
N ALA A 109 5.73 5.24 -13.27
CA ALA A 109 5.30 4.16 -12.39
C ALA A 109 4.62 3.02 -13.17
N VAL A 110 3.77 3.35 -14.16
CA VAL A 110 3.10 2.39 -15.05
C VAL A 110 4.11 1.64 -15.92
N LEU A 111 5.13 2.33 -16.45
CA LEU A 111 6.22 1.68 -17.19
C LEU A 111 7.04 0.72 -16.32
N GLY A 112 7.04 0.91 -15.01
CA GLY A 112 7.57 -0.06 -14.05
C GLY A 112 6.63 -1.24 -13.86
N LYS A 113 5.39 -0.99 -13.44
CA LYS A 113 4.34 -2.00 -13.21
C LYS A 113 2.96 -1.37 -13.36
N GLU A 114 1.99 -2.15 -13.83
CA GLU A 114 0.60 -1.74 -14.06
C GLU A 114 -0.06 -1.08 -12.84
N ASN A 115 0.25 -1.52 -11.61
CA ASN A 115 -0.26 -0.92 -10.37
C ASN A 115 0.13 0.56 -10.20
N GLY A 116 1.16 1.04 -10.90
CA GLY A 116 1.56 2.45 -10.90
C GLY A 116 0.44 3.39 -11.35
N ILE A 117 -0.55 2.88 -12.10
CA ILE A 117 -1.75 3.63 -12.51
C ILE A 117 -2.60 4.10 -11.33
N LEU A 118 -2.41 3.53 -10.13
CA LEU A 118 -3.15 3.89 -8.92
C LEU A 118 -2.63 5.18 -8.26
N LEU A 119 -1.49 5.75 -8.69
CA LEU A 119 -0.95 6.98 -8.12
C LEU A 119 -1.97 8.13 -8.08
N PRO A 120 -2.70 8.49 -9.16
CA PRO A 120 -3.72 9.52 -9.12
C PRO A 120 -4.82 9.26 -8.08
N LEU A 121 -5.16 7.99 -7.82
CA LEU A 121 -6.14 7.63 -6.79
C LEU A 121 -5.59 7.91 -5.39
N PHE A 122 -4.32 7.58 -5.16
CA PHE A 122 -3.69 7.94 -3.90
C PHE A 122 -3.60 9.45 -3.68
N LEU A 123 -3.29 10.22 -4.72
CA LEU A 123 -3.27 11.68 -4.64
C LEU A 123 -4.67 12.25 -4.35
N MET A 124 -5.72 11.67 -4.94
CA MET A 124 -7.10 12.01 -4.62
C MET A 124 -7.43 11.73 -3.14
N ILE A 125 -6.97 10.60 -2.60
CA ILE A 125 -7.14 10.29 -1.17
C ILE A 125 -6.51 11.38 -0.30
N LEU A 126 -5.32 11.88 -0.64
CA LEU A 126 -4.68 12.99 0.09
C LEU A 126 -5.49 14.29 -0.01
N GLU A 127 -6.05 14.62 -1.17
CA GLU A 127 -6.90 15.80 -1.34
C GLU A 127 -8.20 15.71 -0.52
N LEU A 128 -8.82 14.54 -0.47
CA LEU A 128 -10.08 14.33 0.25
C LEU A 128 -9.91 14.24 1.78
N THR A 129 -8.69 14.00 2.26
CA THR A 129 -8.40 13.81 3.70
C THR A 129 -7.54 14.92 4.30
N LEU A 130 -6.37 15.20 3.73
CA LEU A 130 -5.32 16.03 4.35
C LEU A 130 -5.22 17.45 3.77
N ILE A 131 -5.60 17.65 2.51
CA ILE A 131 -5.33 18.89 1.76
C ILE A 131 -6.61 19.68 1.44
N SER A 132 -7.78 19.12 1.74
CA SER A 132 -9.09 19.71 1.45
C SER A 132 -9.20 21.17 1.92
N GLY A 133 -9.69 22.04 1.04
CA GLY A 133 -9.97 23.45 1.34
C GLY A 133 -8.79 24.42 1.25
N LYS A 134 -7.57 23.96 0.85
CA LYS A 134 -6.41 24.84 0.64
C LYS A 134 -6.43 25.53 -0.72
N GLN A 135 -5.73 26.67 -0.86
CA GLN A 135 -5.66 27.44 -2.11
C GLN A 135 -5.29 26.55 -3.33
N GLY A 136 -6.01 26.74 -4.44
CA GLY A 136 -5.80 25.97 -5.68
C GLY A 136 -6.34 24.52 -5.66
N TYR A 137 -7.11 24.16 -4.63
CA TYR A 137 -7.77 22.85 -4.50
C TYR A 137 -8.52 22.42 -5.76
N TYR A 138 -9.39 23.29 -6.30
CA TYR A 138 -10.21 22.95 -7.48
C TYR A 138 -9.40 22.68 -8.75
N ILE A 139 -8.24 23.33 -8.92
CA ILE A 139 -7.38 23.09 -10.09
C ILE A 139 -6.64 21.77 -9.91
N ALA A 140 -6.04 21.54 -8.75
CA ALA A 140 -5.31 20.31 -8.45
C ALA A 140 -6.24 19.08 -8.54
N ILE A 141 -7.43 19.14 -7.96
CA ILE A 141 -8.39 18.04 -7.99
C ILE A 141 -8.86 17.75 -9.42
N ARG A 142 -9.09 18.79 -10.24
CA ARG A 142 -9.47 18.63 -11.66
C ARG A 142 -8.37 17.91 -12.45
N THR A 143 -7.10 18.27 -12.24
CA THR A 143 -5.97 17.59 -12.87
C THR A 143 -5.92 16.10 -12.51
N VAL A 144 -6.13 15.79 -11.22
CA VAL A 144 -6.18 14.39 -10.76
C VAL A 144 -7.39 13.66 -11.35
N TRP A 145 -8.57 14.28 -11.39
CA TRP A 145 -9.79 13.68 -11.97
C TRP A 145 -9.63 13.32 -13.44
N ILE A 146 -9.00 14.17 -14.25
CA ILE A 146 -8.79 13.88 -15.68
C ILE A 146 -7.95 12.60 -15.84
N MET A 147 -6.87 12.48 -15.06
CA MET A 147 -6.00 11.30 -15.10
C MET A 147 -6.64 10.05 -14.49
N LEU A 148 -7.62 10.20 -13.59
CA LEU A 148 -8.39 9.07 -13.04
C LEU A 148 -9.47 8.58 -14.00
N LEU A 149 -10.27 9.49 -14.55
CA LEU A 149 -11.46 9.13 -15.32
C LEU A 149 -11.10 8.51 -16.66
N LEU A 150 -10.05 9.00 -17.33
CA LEU A 150 -9.67 8.49 -18.65
C LEU A 150 -9.29 6.99 -18.62
N PRO A 151 -8.36 6.52 -17.77
CA PRO A 151 -8.06 5.09 -17.67
C PRO A 151 -9.24 4.24 -17.21
N ILE A 152 -10.08 4.76 -16.29
CA ILE A 152 -11.28 4.04 -15.84
C ILE A 152 -12.26 3.86 -17.01
N MET A 153 -12.55 4.91 -17.77
CA MET A 153 -13.44 4.84 -18.94
C MET A 153 -12.89 3.89 -20.00
N LEU A 154 -11.59 3.95 -20.29
CA LEU A 154 -10.95 3.04 -21.25
C LEU A 154 -10.98 1.59 -20.76
N SER A 155 -10.76 1.35 -19.46
CA SER A 155 -10.81 0.01 -18.86
C SER A 155 -12.21 -0.57 -18.90
N LEU A 156 -13.24 0.22 -18.57
CA LEU A 156 -14.64 -0.18 -18.64
C LEU A 156 -15.07 -0.47 -20.08
N LEU A 157 -14.64 0.37 -21.04
CA LEU A 157 -14.88 0.13 -22.46
C LEU A 157 -14.22 -1.18 -22.92
N TYR A 158 -12.95 -1.38 -22.58
CA TYR A 158 -12.23 -2.62 -22.90
C TYR A 158 -12.94 -3.84 -22.31
N LEU A 159 -13.29 -3.82 -21.03
CA LEU A 159 -14.03 -4.90 -20.35
C LEU A 159 -15.38 -5.17 -21.02
N GLY A 160 -16.13 -4.13 -21.41
CA GLY A 160 -17.39 -4.28 -22.14
C GLY A 160 -17.23 -4.94 -23.52
N LEU A 161 -16.17 -4.58 -24.25
CA LEU A 161 -15.86 -5.14 -25.57
C LEU A 161 -15.30 -6.57 -25.52
N THR A 162 -14.69 -6.97 -24.39
CA THR A 162 -13.93 -8.23 -24.26
C THR A 162 -14.47 -9.16 -23.17
N ALA A 163 -15.65 -8.90 -22.60
CA ALA A 163 -16.21 -9.67 -21.48
C ALA A 163 -16.23 -11.19 -21.73
N ASN A 164 -16.63 -11.62 -22.93
CA ASN A 164 -16.69 -13.05 -23.29
C ASN A 164 -15.30 -13.69 -23.39
N SER A 165 -14.30 -12.98 -23.91
CA SER A 165 -12.92 -13.50 -23.99
C SER A 165 -12.22 -13.47 -22.63
N LEU A 166 -12.49 -12.49 -21.78
CA LEU A 166 -12.01 -12.50 -20.38
C LEU A 166 -12.56 -13.69 -19.59
N ALA A 167 -13.83 -14.03 -19.78
CA ALA A 167 -14.41 -15.22 -19.15
C ALA A 167 -13.70 -16.52 -19.58
N ALA A 168 -13.26 -16.61 -20.84
CA ALA A 168 -12.50 -17.76 -21.33
C ALA A 168 -11.12 -17.92 -20.64
N ASN A 169 -10.50 -16.83 -20.17
CA ASN A 169 -9.23 -16.89 -19.43
C ASN A 169 -9.34 -17.55 -18.05
N PHE A 170 -10.55 -17.81 -17.57
CA PHE A 170 -10.80 -18.54 -16.32
C PHE A 170 -11.01 -20.04 -16.52
N ILE A 171 -11.02 -20.55 -17.77
CA ILE A 171 -11.20 -21.99 -18.06
C ILE A 171 -10.09 -22.84 -17.40
N ILE A 172 -8.89 -22.28 -17.25
CA ILE A 172 -7.74 -22.93 -16.60
C ILE A 172 -7.66 -22.67 -15.09
N ARG A 173 -8.64 -21.97 -14.51
CA ARG A 173 -8.68 -21.61 -13.08
C ARG A 173 -9.78 -22.39 -12.38
N ASP A 174 -9.55 -22.73 -11.12
CA ASP A 174 -10.54 -23.40 -10.29
C ASP A 174 -11.64 -22.47 -9.76
N PHE A 175 -11.62 -21.18 -10.10
CA PHE A 175 -12.56 -20.17 -9.64
C PHE A 175 -13.08 -19.29 -10.78
N THR A 176 -14.27 -18.77 -10.60
CA THR A 176 -14.91 -17.77 -11.47
C THR A 176 -14.45 -16.34 -11.12
N PRO A 177 -14.68 -15.34 -12.00
CA PRO A 177 -14.41 -13.94 -11.68
C PRO A 177 -15.10 -13.44 -10.41
N GLY A 178 -16.34 -13.91 -10.16
CA GLY A 178 -17.11 -13.54 -8.98
C GLY A 178 -16.55 -14.16 -7.69
N GLU A 179 -16.20 -15.44 -7.72
CA GLU A 179 -15.54 -16.11 -6.59
C GLU A 179 -14.17 -15.50 -6.30
N ARG A 180 -13.43 -15.06 -7.32
CA ARG A 180 -12.20 -14.30 -7.12
C ARG A 180 -12.46 -13.02 -6.33
N VAL A 181 -13.33 -12.13 -6.81
CA VAL A 181 -13.64 -10.86 -6.11
C VAL A 181 -14.13 -11.13 -4.69
N LEU A 182 -14.94 -12.17 -4.50
CA LEU A 182 -15.40 -12.58 -3.19
C LEU A 182 -14.25 -13.04 -2.27
N THR A 183 -13.32 -13.82 -2.81
CA THR A 183 -12.12 -14.30 -2.11
C THR A 183 -11.17 -13.16 -1.76
N GLU A 184 -11.08 -12.13 -2.60
CA GLU A 184 -10.19 -10.99 -2.37
C GLU A 184 -10.54 -10.22 -1.10
N PHE A 185 -11.81 -10.16 -0.67
CA PHE A 185 -12.14 -9.62 0.66
C PHE A 185 -11.42 -10.38 1.78
N THR A 186 -11.41 -11.72 1.70
CA THR A 186 -10.69 -12.58 2.66
C THR A 186 -9.18 -12.39 2.56
N VAL A 187 -8.64 -12.28 1.34
CA VAL A 187 -7.22 -11.99 1.08
C VAL A 187 -6.78 -10.67 1.72
N LEU A 188 -7.55 -9.59 1.54
CA LEU A 188 -7.24 -8.28 2.12
C LEU A 188 -7.20 -8.32 3.65
N ILE A 189 -8.13 -9.04 4.28
CA ILE A 189 -8.11 -9.21 5.74
C ILE A 189 -6.92 -10.07 6.18
N ASN A 190 -6.56 -11.10 5.40
CA ASN A 190 -5.37 -11.90 5.68
C ASN A 190 -4.08 -11.09 5.52
N TYR A 191 -3.97 -10.20 4.53
CA TYR A 191 -2.87 -9.25 4.44
C TYR A 191 -2.81 -8.33 5.67
N LEU A 192 -3.94 -7.76 6.11
CA LEU A 192 -3.96 -6.97 7.35
C LEU A 192 -3.49 -7.78 8.55
N LYS A 193 -3.94 -9.04 8.67
CA LYS A 193 -3.52 -9.94 9.75
C LYS A 193 -2.01 -10.18 9.74
N VAL A 194 -1.43 -10.50 8.57
CA VAL A 194 0.01 -10.77 8.44
C VAL A 194 0.85 -9.50 8.61
N ILE A 195 0.32 -8.34 8.22
CA ILE A 195 0.99 -7.04 8.44
C ILE A 195 0.96 -6.62 9.92
N LEU A 196 -0.13 -6.89 10.64
CA LEU A 196 -0.27 -6.51 12.04
C LEU A 196 0.35 -7.53 13.01
N PHE A 197 0.33 -8.81 12.62
CA PHE A 197 0.77 -9.94 13.43
C PHE A 197 1.60 -10.92 12.57
N PRO A 198 2.79 -10.50 12.09
CA PRO A 198 3.63 -11.37 11.28
C PRO A 198 4.12 -12.56 12.10
N HIS A 199 4.18 -13.73 11.48
CA HIS A 199 4.78 -14.93 12.05
C HIS A 199 5.62 -15.66 10.98
N PRO A 200 6.63 -16.46 11.36
CA PRO A 200 7.54 -17.09 10.39
C PRO A 200 6.85 -17.95 9.33
N GLY A 201 5.80 -18.70 9.69
CA GLY A 201 5.02 -19.51 8.75
C GLY A 201 3.99 -18.74 7.89
N ALA A 202 3.94 -17.41 7.96
CA ALA A 202 2.96 -16.61 7.20
C ALA A 202 3.38 -16.35 5.75
N PHE A 203 4.65 -16.60 5.43
CA PHE A 203 5.28 -16.22 4.16
C PHE A 203 5.73 -17.49 3.44
N SER A 204 5.23 -17.69 2.22
CA SER A 204 5.53 -18.84 1.38
C SER A 204 5.85 -18.41 -0.05
N LEU A 205 6.54 -19.27 -0.79
CA LEU A 205 6.68 -19.13 -2.25
C LEU A 205 5.41 -19.56 -2.99
N TYR A 206 4.76 -20.63 -2.51
CA TYR A 206 3.58 -21.22 -3.14
C TYR A 206 2.32 -20.83 -2.39
N HIS A 207 1.30 -20.43 -3.15
CA HIS A 207 -0.03 -20.04 -2.65
C HIS A 207 -1.16 -20.73 -3.41
N ASP A 208 -0.86 -21.79 -4.15
CA ASP A 208 -1.82 -22.49 -5.03
C ASP A 208 -2.97 -23.15 -4.24
N GLY A 209 -2.74 -23.46 -2.96
CA GLY A 209 -3.72 -24.02 -2.04
C GLY A 209 -4.63 -23.00 -1.33
N TYR A 210 -4.58 -21.71 -1.71
CA TYR A 210 -5.35 -20.68 -1.00
C TYR A 210 -6.87 -20.95 -1.07
N GLN A 211 -7.54 -20.90 0.09
CA GLN A 211 -8.94 -21.29 0.20
C GLN A 211 -9.88 -20.33 -0.57
N ILE A 212 -10.55 -20.84 -1.59
CA ILE A 212 -11.47 -20.08 -2.44
C ILE A 212 -12.81 -19.85 -1.72
N SER A 213 -13.29 -18.61 -1.77
CA SER A 213 -14.63 -18.23 -1.31
C SER A 213 -15.67 -18.51 -2.38
N ARG A 214 -16.36 -19.65 -2.23
CA ARG A 214 -17.41 -20.14 -3.14
C ARG A 214 -18.76 -19.48 -2.91
N SER A 215 -19.00 -19.00 -1.69
CA SER A 215 -20.22 -18.28 -1.32
C SER A 215 -19.94 -17.33 -0.15
N LEU A 216 -20.93 -16.51 0.22
CA LEU A 216 -20.83 -15.61 1.38
C LEU A 216 -20.55 -16.35 2.69
N PHE A 217 -20.92 -17.64 2.78
CA PHE A 217 -20.82 -18.44 4.00
C PHE A 217 -19.82 -19.60 3.88
N THR A 218 -19.22 -19.78 2.70
CA THR A 218 -18.25 -20.85 2.43
C THR A 218 -17.00 -20.25 1.78
N PRO A 219 -15.91 -20.07 2.54
CA PRO A 219 -15.75 -20.32 3.98
C PRO A 219 -16.57 -19.36 4.88
N PRO A 220 -16.79 -19.69 6.17
CA PRO A 220 -17.55 -18.85 7.08
C PRO A 220 -16.97 -17.45 7.30
N PHE A 221 -15.66 -17.30 7.07
CA PHE A 221 -14.96 -16.03 7.26
C PHE A 221 -15.22 -15.01 6.14
N THR A 222 -15.75 -15.42 4.99
CA THR A 222 -15.98 -14.55 3.83
C THR A 222 -16.89 -13.36 4.16
N LEU A 223 -18.08 -13.61 4.72
CA LEU A 223 -18.99 -12.54 5.13
C LEU A 223 -18.36 -11.63 6.18
N ILE A 224 -17.62 -12.20 7.13
CA ILE A 224 -16.92 -11.42 8.16
C ILE A 224 -15.87 -10.50 7.51
N SER A 225 -15.11 -10.99 6.53
CA SER A 225 -14.13 -10.18 5.81
C SER A 225 -14.76 -9.04 5.01
N ILE A 226 -15.92 -9.27 4.39
CA ILE A 226 -16.71 -8.23 3.74
C ILE A 226 -17.14 -7.17 4.75
N LEU A 227 -17.69 -7.58 5.90
CA LEU A 227 -18.16 -6.67 6.94
C LEU A 227 -17.01 -5.87 7.57
N ILE A 228 -15.85 -6.49 7.83
CA ILE A 228 -14.66 -5.78 8.33
C ILE A 228 -14.17 -4.77 7.29
N THR A 229 -14.10 -5.16 6.02
CA THR A 229 -13.69 -4.25 4.94
C THR A 229 -14.64 -3.06 4.82
N GLY A 230 -15.94 -3.32 4.76
CA GLY A 230 -16.97 -2.28 4.74
C GLY A 230 -16.94 -1.38 5.98
N GLY A 231 -16.68 -1.95 7.15
CA GLY A 231 -16.50 -1.24 8.41
C GLY A 231 -15.29 -0.31 8.39
N LEU A 232 -14.12 -0.79 7.94
CA LEU A 232 -12.90 0.01 7.83
C LEU A 232 -13.05 1.16 6.82
N LEU A 233 -13.67 0.90 5.67
CA LEU A 233 -13.98 1.94 4.67
C LEU A 233 -14.98 2.96 5.20
N SER A 234 -16.01 2.53 5.95
CA SER A 234 -16.97 3.45 6.57
C SER A 234 -16.29 4.32 7.63
N VAL A 235 -15.47 3.71 8.49
CA VAL A 235 -14.69 4.43 9.52
C VAL A 235 -13.75 5.44 8.88
N SER A 236 -13.06 5.11 7.78
CA SER A 236 -12.15 6.06 7.13
C SER A 236 -12.90 7.29 6.58
N ILE A 237 -14.11 7.12 6.03
CA ILE A 237 -14.95 8.23 5.57
C ILE A 237 -15.41 9.10 6.75
N LEU A 238 -15.85 8.49 7.86
CA LEU A 238 -16.27 9.21 9.06
C LEU A 238 -15.10 9.95 9.73
N TRP A 239 -13.91 9.34 9.72
CA TRP A 239 -12.71 9.89 10.34
C TRP A 239 -11.96 10.88 9.46
N ARG A 240 -12.31 11.04 8.17
CA ARG A 240 -11.55 11.86 7.22
C ARG A 240 -11.25 13.29 7.69
N LYS A 241 -12.14 13.88 8.50
CA LYS A 241 -11.95 15.23 9.08
C LYS A 241 -11.30 15.22 10.47
N LYS A 242 -11.61 14.22 11.29
CA LYS A 242 -11.18 14.15 12.70
C LYS A 242 -9.78 13.54 12.85
N TYR A 243 -9.51 12.47 12.09
CA TYR A 243 -8.27 11.72 12.08
C TYR A 243 -7.80 11.49 10.63
N PRO A 244 -7.43 12.57 9.91
CA PRO A 244 -7.18 12.51 8.46
C PRO A 244 -6.03 11.55 8.08
N LEU A 245 -4.98 11.46 8.90
CA LEU A 245 -3.88 10.50 8.66
C LEU A 245 -4.33 9.04 8.76
N ALA A 246 -5.16 8.71 9.75
CA ALA A 246 -5.70 7.36 9.91
C ALA A 246 -6.63 7.01 8.74
N ALA A 247 -7.52 7.94 8.37
CA ALA A 247 -8.40 7.76 7.22
C ALA A 247 -7.61 7.57 5.92
N ALA A 248 -6.59 8.40 5.67
CA ALA A 248 -5.73 8.29 4.50
C ALA A 248 -5.00 6.95 4.47
N GLY A 249 -4.43 6.50 5.60
CA GLY A 249 -3.72 5.22 5.67
C GLY A 249 -4.61 4.02 5.35
N ILE A 250 -5.83 3.98 5.90
CA ILE A 250 -6.82 2.92 5.59
C ILE A 250 -7.19 2.95 4.10
N LEU A 251 -7.48 4.15 3.56
CA LEU A 251 -7.86 4.30 2.16
C LEU A 251 -6.71 3.94 1.21
N ILE A 252 -5.46 4.30 1.53
CA ILE A 252 -4.27 3.94 0.72
C ILE A 252 -4.10 2.43 0.67
N PHE A 253 -4.28 1.71 1.79
CA PHE A 253 -4.19 0.26 1.82
C PHE A 253 -5.20 -0.39 0.86
N PHE A 254 -6.48 -0.03 0.95
CA PHE A 254 -7.50 -0.61 0.06
C PHE A 254 -7.37 -0.15 -1.38
N ALA A 255 -7.10 1.13 -1.61
CA ALA A 255 -6.89 1.68 -2.96
C ALA A 255 -5.74 0.99 -3.68
N GLY A 256 -4.67 0.66 -2.96
CA GLY A 256 -3.48 0.02 -3.52
C GLY A 256 -3.69 -1.41 -3.98
N HIS A 257 -4.78 -2.05 -3.55
CA HIS A 257 -5.15 -3.40 -3.97
C HIS A 257 -6.26 -3.42 -5.03
N LEU A 258 -6.86 -2.28 -5.40
CA LEU A 258 -8.03 -2.26 -6.30
C LEU A 258 -7.76 -2.91 -7.66
N LEU A 259 -6.54 -2.76 -8.21
CA LEU A 259 -6.21 -3.33 -9.52
C LEU A 259 -6.07 -4.87 -9.44
N GLU A 260 -5.40 -5.37 -8.41
CA GLU A 260 -5.12 -6.80 -8.24
C GLU A 260 -6.30 -7.57 -7.62
N ALA A 261 -7.15 -6.92 -6.83
CA ALA A 261 -8.38 -7.49 -6.25
C ALA A 261 -9.57 -7.53 -7.22
N GLY A 262 -9.36 -7.14 -8.49
CA GLY A 262 -10.38 -7.12 -9.52
C GLY A 262 -10.72 -8.49 -10.12
N PRO A 263 -11.72 -8.55 -11.02
CA PRO A 263 -12.21 -9.77 -11.67
C PRO A 263 -11.30 -10.24 -12.82
N PHE A 264 -9.98 -10.17 -12.66
CA PHE A 264 -8.99 -10.58 -13.65
C PHE A 264 -8.45 -11.98 -13.33
N SER A 265 -8.02 -12.77 -14.32
CA SER A 265 -7.51 -14.15 -14.12
C SER A 265 -6.08 -14.18 -13.53
N LEU A 266 -5.88 -13.44 -12.44
CA LEU A 266 -4.65 -13.41 -11.64
C LEU A 266 -4.73 -14.44 -10.52
N ASP A 267 -3.59 -14.78 -9.91
CA ASP A 267 -3.57 -15.62 -8.71
C ASP A 267 -4.19 -14.87 -7.52
N LEU A 268 -4.71 -15.61 -6.54
CA LEU A 268 -5.48 -15.05 -5.42
C LEU A 268 -4.60 -14.30 -4.42
N TYR A 269 -3.40 -14.80 -4.13
CA TYR A 269 -2.59 -14.28 -3.04
C TYR A 269 -1.11 -14.18 -3.43
N TYR A 270 -0.50 -13.05 -3.10
CA TYR A 270 0.94 -12.84 -3.14
C TYR A 270 1.35 -11.68 -2.22
N GLU A 271 2.42 -11.87 -1.45
CA GLU A 271 2.87 -10.88 -0.47
C GLU A 271 3.44 -9.62 -1.13
N HIS A 272 4.08 -9.76 -2.29
CA HIS A 272 4.67 -8.63 -3.02
C HIS A 272 3.64 -7.58 -3.47
N ARG A 273 2.35 -7.94 -3.52
CA ARG A 273 1.23 -7.01 -3.75
C ARG A 273 1.14 -5.93 -2.67
N ASN A 274 1.60 -6.23 -1.47
CA ASN A 274 1.55 -5.32 -0.32
C ASN A 274 2.72 -4.32 -0.28
N TYR A 275 3.64 -4.33 -1.26
CA TYR A 275 4.84 -3.51 -1.18
C TYR A 275 4.54 -2.03 -0.91
N LEU A 276 3.79 -1.37 -1.79
CA LEU A 276 3.31 0.00 -1.55
C LEU A 276 2.07 0.06 -0.64
N PRO A 277 1.03 -0.79 -0.78
CA PRO A 277 -0.19 -0.68 0.03
C PRO A 277 0.03 -0.79 1.55
N SER A 278 0.99 -1.59 2.02
CA SER A 278 1.33 -1.73 3.44
C SER A 278 1.75 -0.41 4.09
N LEU A 279 2.25 0.56 3.32
CA LEU A 279 2.52 1.92 3.80
C LEU A 279 1.29 2.55 4.46
N GLY A 280 0.09 2.29 3.93
CA GLY A 280 -1.16 2.77 4.51
C GLY A 280 -1.36 2.28 5.95
N VAL A 281 -1.06 0.99 6.21
CA VAL A 281 -1.12 0.41 7.55
C VAL A 281 -0.03 1.00 8.45
N MET A 282 1.19 1.17 7.95
CA MET A 282 2.29 1.77 8.73
C MET A 282 2.01 3.22 9.11
N ILE A 283 1.32 3.99 8.26
CA ILE A 283 0.83 5.33 8.57
C ILE A 283 -0.17 5.28 9.75
N VAL A 284 -1.13 4.34 9.75
CA VAL A 284 -2.11 4.20 10.82
C VAL A 284 -1.44 3.84 12.15
N ILE A 285 -0.55 2.84 12.15
CA ILE A 285 0.19 2.41 13.34
C ILE A 285 1.04 3.56 13.88
N SER A 286 1.75 4.26 13.01
CA SER A 286 2.63 5.37 13.41
C SER A 286 1.84 6.57 13.92
N TRP A 287 0.67 6.85 13.34
CA TRP A 287 -0.24 7.87 13.84
C TRP A 287 -0.76 7.52 15.25
N ALA A 288 -1.20 6.28 15.45
CA ALA A 288 -1.64 5.82 16.76
C ALA A 288 -0.50 5.87 17.79
N GLY A 289 0.67 5.32 17.46
CA GLY A 289 1.85 5.34 18.32
C GLY A 289 2.27 6.75 18.72
N THR A 290 2.44 7.65 17.75
CA THR A 290 2.81 9.05 18.05
C THR A 290 1.76 9.81 18.83
N SER A 291 0.47 9.54 18.61
CA SER A 291 -0.61 10.13 19.39
C SER A 291 -0.55 9.68 20.86
N LEU A 292 -0.32 8.38 21.10
CA LEU A 292 -0.23 7.83 22.46
C LEU A 292 1.05 8.23 23.20
N LEU A 293 2.15 8.50 22.49
CA LEU A 293 3.39 9.01 23.09
C LEU A 293 3.24 10.38 23.76
N THR A 294 2.17 11.13 23.47
CA THR A 294 1.85 12.39 24.14
C THR A 294 1.26 12.19 25.55
N SER A 295 0.74 11.00 25.84
CA SER A 295 0.19 10.67 27.16
C SER A 295 1.29 10.28 28.13
N LYS A 296 1.36 10.95 29.29
CA LYS A 296 2.36 10.66 30.34
C LYS A 296 2.31 9.21 30.82
N ASN A 297 1.10 8.64 30.93
CA ASN A 297 0.90 7.29 31.46
C ASN A 297 1.17 6.20 30.42
N LEU A 298 0.97 6.49 29.13
CA LEU A 298 1.10 5.50 28.05
C LEU A 298 2.46 5.55 27.34
N LYS A 299 3.25 6.61 27.54
CA LYS A 299 4.53 6.80 26.85
C LYS A 299 5.47 5.60 27.01
N ILE A 300 5.74 5.17 28.24
CA ILE A 300 6.69 4.07 28.50
C ILE A 300 6.17 2.73 27.91
N PRO A 301 4.93 2.29 28.20
CA PRO A 301 4.37 1.08 27.59
C PRO A 301 4.41 1.09 26.06
N VAL A 302 4.09 2.21 25.42
CA VAL A 302 4.08 2.34 23.96
C VAL A 302 5.48 2.25 23.38
N VAL A 303 6.48 2.89 24.01
CA VAL A 303 7.88 2.78 23.56
C VAL A 303 8.37 1.33 23.67
N ILE A 304 8.07 0.66 24.78
CA ILE A 304 8.45 -0.76 24.98
C ILE A 304 7.77 -1.63 23.92
N PHE A 305 6.47 -1.46 23.72
CA PHE A 305 5.72 -2.22 22.72
C PHE A 305 6.27 -2.02 21.31
N LEU A 306 6.50 -0.77 20.88
CA LEU A 306 7.05 -0.48 19.56
C LEU A 306 8.47 -1.02 19.40
N GLY A 307 9.30 -0.96 20.45
CA GLY A 307 10.64 -1.54 20.46
C GLY A 307 10.61 -3.06 20.28
N ILE A 308 9.80 -3.77 21.07
CA ILE A 308 9.61 -5.23 20.93
C ILE A 308 9.05 -5.58 19.56
N TYR A 309 8.05 -4.84 19.08
CA TYR A 309 7.46 -5.05 17.78
C TYR A 309 8.51 -4.90 16.67
N SER A 310 9.28 -3.81 16.65
CA SER A 310 10.38 -3.63 15.69
C SER A 310 11.43 -4.74 15.76
N LEU A 311 11.82 -5.19 16.96
CA LEU A 311 12.74 -6.32 17.13
C LEU A 311 12.16 -7.63 16.57
N SER A 312 10.87 -7.88 16.77
CA SER A 312 10.20 -9.05 16.21
C SER A 312 10.16 -9.01 14.68
N LEU A 313 9.89 -7.84 14.08
CA LEU A 313 9.96 -7.66 12.62
C LEU A 313 11.37 -7.95 12.10
N MET A 314 12.40 -7.40 12.75
CA MET A 314 13.80 -7.66 12.37
C MET A 314 14.15 -9.16 12.44
N ALA A 315 13.73 -9.84 13.51
CA ALA A 315 13.98 -11.27 13.68
C ALA A 315 13.30 -12.09 12.57
N ILE A 316 12.01 -11.87 12.31
CA ILE A 316 11.27 -12.61 11.27
C ILE A 316 11.84 -12.29 9.88
N THR A 317 12.17 -11.03 9.60
CA THR A 317 12.77 -10.63 8.31
C THR A 317 14.15 -11.28 8.11
N ARG A 318 14.96 -11.37 9.16
CA ARG A 318 16.23 -12.11 9.12
C ARG A 318 16.00 -13.59 8.83
N ASP A 319 15.07 -14.23 9.54
CA ASP A 319 14.78 -15.65 9.37
C ASP A 319 14.26 -15.96 7.96
N GLN A 320 13.40 -15.08 7.42
CA GLN A 320 12.97 -15.16 6.02
C GLN A 320 14.15 -14.98 5.07
N ALA A 321 14.98 -13.96 5.23
CA ALA A 321 16.15 -13.77 4.38
C ALA A 321 17.13 -14.96 4.43
N TRP A 322 17.26 -15.60 5.61
CA TRP A 322 18.05 -16.82 5.79
C TRP A 322 17.43 -18.03 5.08
N LEU A 323 16.12 -18.22 5.21
CA LEU A 323 15.40 -19.26 4.45
C LEU A 323 15.67 -19.11 2.95
N TRP A 324 15.65 -17.87 2.46
CA TRP A 324 15.94 -17.52 1.08
C TRP A 324 17.39 -17.77 0.62
N SER A 325 18.32 -18.04 1.56
CA SER A 325 19.69 -18.48 1.26
C SER A 325 19.88 -20.00 1.28
N GLU A 326 18.91 -20.77 1.77
CA GLU A 326 19.02 -22.22 2.00
C GLU A 326 17.97 -23.01 1.19
N PRO A 327 18.28 -23.44 -0.05
CA PRO A 327 17.30 -24.11 -0.93
C PRO A 327 16.69 -25.40 -0.34
N GLU A 328 17.44 -26.16 0.46
CA GLU A 328 16.93 -27.39 1.08
C GLU A 328 15.88 -27.11 2.17
N LEU A 329 16.05 -26.01 2.92
CA LEU A 329 15.06 -25.57 3.91
C LEU A 329 13.80 -25.02 3.23
N GLN A 330 13.94 -24.33 2.10
CA GLN A 330 12.82 -23.84 1.29
C GLN A 330 11.90 -24.97 0.86
N LEU A 331 12.47 -26.05 0.31
CA LEU A 331 11.69 -27.20 -0.15
C LEU A 331 10.85 -27.82 0.99
N ASN A 332 11.45 -27.95 2.17
CA ASN A 332 10.80 -28.57 3.33
C ASN A 332 9.71 -27.69 3.98
N GLN A 333 9.83 -26.37 3.88
CA GLN A 333 8.88 -25.42 4.47
C GLN A 333 7.75 -25.04 3.50
N TRP A 334 8.06 -24.78 2.24
CA TRP A 334 7.08 -24.28 1.27
C TRP A 334 6.22 -25.36 0.63
N VAL A 335 6.62 -26.64 0.69
CA VAL A 335 5.76 -27.75 0.23
C VAL A 335 4.65 -28.09 1.24
N LYS A 336 4.79 -27.65 2.50
CA LYS A 336 3.83 -27.92 3.58
C LYS A 336 2.68 -26.92 3.66
N HIS A 337 2.73 -25.84 2.89
CA HIS A 337 1.80 -24.70 2.93
C HIS A 337 1.22 -24.44 1.54
#